data_AF-X0J2M5-F1
#
_entry.id   AF-X0J2M5-F1
#
_cell.length_a   1.000
_cell.length_b   1.000
_cell.length_c   1.000
_cell.angle_alpha   90.00
_cell.angle_beta   90.00
_cell.angle_gamma   90.00
#
_symmetry.space_group_name_H-M   'P 1'
#
loop_
_entity.id
_entity.type
_entity.pdbx_description
1 polymer ?
#
loop_
_entity_poly.entity_id
_entity_poly.type
_entity_poly.pdbx_seq_one_letter_code
_entity_poly.pdbx_strand_id
1 'polypeptide(L)'
;MDDFISISAGRNVDLPEPQTINGTAANFLPVRVNIGPQELLSSFLGRVQDDFWAMTDHGDVGLDDIYRAASLDRQQVGNRALFIFQPFEPAPKDDPNVDYRWLIMAKCKVRMPSPYALVVEVHKAPNNTHSLKISYDQAIIDPDKAGKIADEITEIVDKMMDLSTSLVMKRVIDI
;
A
#
# COMPACT_ATOMS: atom_id res chain seq x y z
N MET A 1 0.92 18.92 -1.56
CA MET A 1 -0.11 17.99 -1.07
C MET A 1 0.31 16.66 -1.64
N ASP A 2 0.60 15.70 -0.76
CA ASP A 2 1.24 14.47 -1.17
C ASP A 2 0.17 13.41 -1.35
N ASP A 3 0.14 12.82 -2.54
CA ASP A 3 -0.92 11.92 -2.95
C ASP A 3 -0.34 10.69 -3.66
N PHE A 4 -0.98 9.55 -3.44
CA PHE A 4 -0.58 8.28 -4.02
C PHE A 4 -1.80 7.43 -4.32
N ILE A 5 -1.66 6.44 -5.19
CA ILE A 5 -2.69 5.42 -5.39
C ILE A 5 -2.48 4.29 -4.41
N SER A 6 -3.55 3.80 -3.80
CA SER A 6 -3.59 2.51 -3.11
C SER A 6 -4.43 1.51 -3.89
N ILE A 7 -4.13 0.22 -3.74
CA ILE A 7 -4.88 -0.87 -4.38
C ILE A 7 -5.79 -1.55 -3.35
N SER A 8 -7.06 -1.68 -3.70
CA SER A 8 -8.03 -2.54 -3.01
C SER A 8 -8.27 -3.80 -3.83
N ALA A 9 -8.65 -4.91 -3.17
CA ALA A 9 -9.05 -6.14 -3.84
C ALA A 9 -10.32 -5.98 -4.70
N GLY A 10 -11.12 -4.93 -4.45
CA GLY A 10 -12.37 -4.58 -5.15
C GLY A 10 -13.43 -5.68 -5.14
N ARG A 11 -13.41 -6.51 -4.09
CA ARG A 11 -14.40 -7.57 -3.81
C ARG A 11 -15.26 -7.27 -2.57
N ASN A 12 -15.27 -6.02 -2.13
CA ASN A 12 -16.09 -5.54 -1.01
C ASN A 12 -17.43 -5.03 -1.54
N VAL A 13 -18.21 -5.92 -2.16
CA VAL A 13 -19.52 -5.59 -2.75
C VAL A 13 -20.60 -6.48 -2.14
N ASP A 14 -21.83 -5.99 -2.11
CA ASP A 14 -22.99 -6.72 -1.60
C ASP A 14 -23.44 -7.80 -2.60
N LEU A 15 -22.69 -8.90 -2.62
CA LEU A 15 -22.93 -10.09 -3.42
C LEU A 15 -22.63 -11.33 -2.58
N PRO A 16 -23.31 -12.47 -2.79
CA PRO A 16 -22.87 -13.74 -2.23
C PRO A 16 -21.45 -14.10 -2.70
N GLU A 17 -20.57 -14.43 -1.74
CA GLU A 17 -19.22 -14.97 -1.99
C GLU A 17 -18.34 -14.17 -2.99
N PRO A 18 -18.20 -12.83 -2.86
CA PRO A 18 -17.51 -12.01 -3.86
C PRO A 18 -16.02 -12.34 -3.95
N GLN A 19 -15.46 -12.95 -2.90
CA GLN A 19 -14.08 -13.44 -2.81
C GLN A 19 -13.77 -14.57 -3.81
N THR A 20 -14.80 -15.25 -4.34
CA THR A 20 -14.65 -16.35 -5.30
C THR A 20 -14.58 -15.88 -6.76
N ILE A 21 -14.81 -14.58 -7.02
CA ILE A 21 -14.80 -14.02 -8.36
C ILE A 21 -13.39 -14.09 -8.96
N ASN A 22 -13.27 -14.89 -10.01
CA ASN A 22 -12.10 -14.96 -10.88
C ASN A 22 -12.10 -13.79 -11.86
N GLY A 23 -10.99 -13.04 -11.91
CA GLY A 23 -10.81 -11.91 -12.80
C GLY A 23 -10.15 -10.70 -12.15
N THR A 24 -10.06 -9.61 -12.90
CA THR A 24 -9.51 -8.32 -12.46
C THR A 24 -10.56 -7.57 -11.66
N ALA A 25 -10.67 -7.89 -10.37
CA ALA A 25 -11.51 -7.18 -9.42
C ALA A 25 -10.77 -6.03 -8.71
N ALA A 26 -9.43 -5.97 -8.82
CA ALA A 26 -8.64 -4.94 -8.13
C ALA A 26 -9.06 -3.54 -8.55
N ASN A 27 -9.24 -2.66 -7.57
CA ASN A 27 -9.58 -1.26 -7.79
C ASN A 27 -8.48 -0.33 -7.24
N PHE A 28 -8.33 0.82 -7.87
CA PHE A 28 -7.34 1.82 -7.52
C PHE A 28 -8.02 3.02 -6.87
N LEU A 29 -7.56 3.41 -5.69
CA LEU A 29 -8.15 4.50 -4.91
C LEU A 29 -7.10 5.58 -4.66
N PRO A 30 -7.37 6.85 -5.00
CA PRO A 30 -6.46 7.93 -4.72
C PRO A 30 -6.50 8.28 -3.24
N VAL A 31 -5.35 8.20 -2.59
CA VAL A 31 -5.16 8.56 -1.18
C VAL A 31 -4.52 9.93 -1.12
N ARG A 32 -5.15 10.82 -0.36
CA ARG A 32 -4.60 12.14 -0.05
C ARG A 32 -4.29 12.21 1.44
N VAL A 33 -3.02 12.36 1.77
CA VAL A 33 -2.59 12.48 3.16
C VAL A 33 -2.06 13.88 3.40
N ASN A 34 -2.56 14.54 4.43
CA ASN A 34 -2.01 15.80 4.91
C ASN A 34 -1.39 15.58 6.29
N ILE A 35 -0.17 16.04 6.49
CA ILE A 35 0.54 15.96 7.76
C ILE A 35 0.49 17.34 8.42
N GLY A 36 -0.17 17.44 9.58
CA GLY A 36 -0.19 18.70 10.33
C GLY A 36 1.20 18.99 10.92
N PRO A 37 1.71 20.24 10.86
CA PRO A 37 3.07 20.57 11.30
C PRO A 37 3.32 20.39 12.81
N GLN A 38 2.25 20.23 13.60
CA GLN A 38 2.30 20.03 15.06
C GLN A 38 1.34 18.89 15.50
N GLU A 39 0.93 18.04 14.56
CA GLU A 39 0.00 16.94 14.85
C GLU A 39 0.72 15.81 15.60
N LEU A 40 0.10 15.30 16.66
CA LEU A 40 0.62 14.12 17.35
C LEU A 40 0.59 12.91 16.42
N LEU A 41 1.66 12.11 16.43
CA LEU A 41 1.76 10.91 15.60
C LEU A 41 0.56 9.97 15.76
N SER A 42 0.06 9.79 16.98
CA SER A 42 -1.10 8.95 17.26
C SER A 42 -2.39 9.51 16.65
N SER A 43 -2.60 10.84 16.72
CA SER A 43 -3.74 11.51 16.09
C SER A 43 -3.66 11.43 14.57
N PHE A 44 -2.46 11.63 14.01
CA PHE A 44 -2.20 11.47 12.58
C PHE A 44 -2.52 10.06 12.11
N LEU A 45 -1.99 9.03 12.80
CA LEU A 45 -2.24 7.63 12.46
C LEU A 45 -3.71 7.24 12.59
N GLY A 46 -4.39 7.68 13.65
CA GLY A 46 -5.83 7.45 13.82
C GLY A 46 -6.63 8.06 12.68
N ARG A 47 -6.35 9.32 12.33
CA ARG A 47 -7.01 9.99 11.20
C ARG A 47 -6.75 9.31 9.87
N VAL A 48 -5.50 8.92 9.58
CA VAL A 48 -5.17 8.19 8.34
C VAL A 48 -5.88 6.84 8.28
N GLN A 49 -6.03 6.15 9.41
CA GLN A 49 -6.79 4.92 9.50
C GLN A 49 -8.29 5.17 9.24
N ASP A 50 -8.88 6.20 9.84
CA ASP A 50 -10.28 6.59 9.61
C ASP A 50 -10.52 6.97 8.14
N ASP A 51 -9.63 7.77 7.55
CA ASP A 51 -9.65 8.16 6.14
C ASP A 51 -9.57 6.92 5.22
N PHE A 52 -8.71 5.95 5.57
CA PHE A 52 -8.59 4.70 4.84
C PHE A 52 -9.88 3.88 4.88
N TRP A 53 -10.52 3.74 6.04
CA TRP A 53 -11.79 3.03 6.17
C TRP A 53 -12.91 3.70 5.36
N ALA A 54 -13.07 5.01 5.51
CA ALA A 54 -14.06 5.78 4.77
C ALA A 54 -13.87 5.67 3.26
N MET A 55 -12.63 5.64 2.79
CA MET A 55 -12.32 5.42 1.37
C MET A 55 -12.68 4.00 0.91
N THR A 56 -12.41 2.99 1.72
CA THR A 56 -12.72 1.59 1.37
C THR A 56 -14.21 1.28 1.30
N ASP A 57 -15.05 2.01 2.03
CA ASP A 57 -16.52 1.92 1.95
C ASP A 57 -17.06 2.35 0.58
N HIS A 58 -16.25 3.09 -0.20
CA HIS A 58 -16.53 3.51 -1.57
C HIS A 58 -15.60 2.82 -2.59
N GLY A 59 -15.06 1.65 -2.22
CA GLY A 59 -14.09 0.91 -3.02
C GLY A 59 -14.63 0.28 -4.30
N ASP A 60 -15.92 0.45 -4.59
CA ASP A 60 -16.63 0.01 -5.80
C ASP A 60 -16.65 1.06 -6.91
N VAL A 61 -16.29 2.32 -6.62
CA VAL A 61 -16.20 3.39 -7.61
C VAL A 61 -14.86 3.30 -8.36
N GLY A 62 -14.92 3.22 -9.69
CA GLY A 62 -13.72 3.14 -10.53
C GLY A 62 -12.90 4.44 -10.53
N LEU A 63 -11.57 4.32 -10.64
CA LEU A 63 -10.66 5.47 -10.60
C LEU A 63 -11.02 6.57 -11.62
N ASP A 64 -11.38 6.20 -12.85
CA ASP A 64 -11.73 7.18 -13.89
C ASP A 64 -13.05 7.92 -13.55
N ASP A 65 -13.98 7.26 -12.86
CA ASP A 65 -15.21 7.90 -12.38
C ASP A 65 -14.91 8.87 -11.24
N ILE A 66 -13.94 8.57 -10.37
CA ILE A 66 -13.47 9.48 -9.32
C ILE A 66 -12.89 10.76 -9.94
N TYR A 67 -12.01 10.64 -10.93
CA TYR A 67 -11.45 11.80 -11.64
C TYR A 67 -12.54 12.60 -12.36
N ARG A 68 -13.50 11.93 -13.01
CA ARG A 68 -14.63 12.58 -13.66
C ARG A 68 -15.51 13.35 -12.67
N ALA A 69 -15.85 12.75 -11.53
CA ALA A 69 -16.64 13.41 -10.48
C ALA A 69 -15.91 14.63 -9.89
N ALA A 70 -14.58 14.56 -9.79
CA ALA A 70 -13.74 15.68 -9.34
C ALA A 70 -13.51 16.76 -10.42
N SER A 71 -13.99 16.56 -11.65
CA SER A 71 -13.69 17.43 -12.81
C SER A 71 -12.18 17.59 -13.07
N LEU A 72 -11.42 16.51 -12.85
CA LEU A 72 -9.97 16.48 -13.01
C LEU A 72 -9.57 15.61 -14.22
N ASP A 73 -8.56 16.07 -14.96
CA ASP A 73 -7.92 15.26 -16.02
C ASP A 73 -6.80 14.40 -15.43
N ARG A 74 -7.03 13.09 -15.37
CA ARG A 74 -6.07 12.11 -14.85
C ARG A 74 -4.72 12.15 -15.58
N GLN A 75 -4.67 12.53 -16.84
CA GLN A 75 -3.40 12.63 -17.58
C GLN A 75 -2.56 13.82 -17.10
N GLN A 76 -3.20 14.85 -16.56
CA GLN A 76 -2.53 16.08 -16.12
C GLN A 76 -2.20 16.06 -14.63
N VAL A 77 -3.10 15.52 -13.81
CA VAL A 77 -3.00 15.54 -12.34
C VAL A 77 -2.98 14.14 -11.71
N GLY A 78 -2.72 13.12 -12.52
CA GLY A 78 -2.64 11.75 -12.06
C GLY A 78 -1.57 11.55 -10.99
N ASN A 79 -1.90 10.75 -9.98
CA ASN A 79 -0.96 10.33 -8.96
C ASN A 79 0.29 9.66 -9.58
N ARG A 80 1.47 10.00 -9.04
CA ARG A 80 2.75 9.52 -9.56
C ARG A 80 3.34 8.34 -8.78
N ALA A 81 2.76 8.04 -7.61
CA ALA A 81 3.17 6.96 -6.74
C ALA A 81 2.04 5.95 -6.55
N LEU A 82 2.43 4.68 -6.40
CA LEU A 82 1.54 3.56 -6.09
C LEU A 82 2.03 2.87 -4.81
N PHE A 83 1.13 2.66 -3.86
CA PHE A 83 1.38 1.90 -2.64
C PHE A 83 0.57 0.60 -2.67
N ILE A 84 1.21 -0.52 -2.38
CA ILE A 84 0.59 -1.84 -2.35
C ILE A 84 0.95 -2.52 -1.03
N PHE A 85 -0.06 -2.91 -0.26
CA PHE A 85 0.10 -3.79 0.89
C PHE A 85 -0.52 -5.14 0.59
N GLN A 86 0.27 -6.22 0.66
CA GLN A 86 -0.19 -7.58 0.41
C GLN A 86 -0.17 -8.40 1.71
N PRO A 87 -1.34 -8.62 2.34
CA PRO A 87 -1.45 -9.30 3.62
C PRO A 87 -1.34 -10.84 3.53
N PHE A 88 -0.92 -11.38 2.39
CA PHE A 88 -0.88 -12.83 2.16
C PHE A 88 0.33 -13.45 2.86
N GLU A 89 0.10 -14.56 3.57
CA GLU A 89 1.20 -15.33 4.16
C GLU A 89 2.17 -15.81 3.08
N PRO A 90 3.49 -15.74 3.34
CA PRO A 90 4.47 -16.31 2.42
C PRO A 90 4.26 -17.81 2.31
N ALA A 91 4.55 -18.36 1.13
CA ALA A 91 4.48 -19.80 0.91
C ALA A 91 5.44 -20.53 1.89
N PRO A 92 5.01 -21.65 2.50
CA PRO A 92 5.92 -22.53 3.21
C PRO A 92 7.08 -22.98 2.31
N LYS A 93 8.29 -23.05 2.86
CA LYS A 93 9.49 -23.45 2.08
C LYS A 93 9.41 -24.87 1.52
N ASP A 94 8.59 -25.71 2.14
CA ASP A 94 8.35 -27.12 1.83
C ASP A 94 7.06 -27.35 1.02
N ASP A 95 6.38 -26.29 0.58
CA ASP A 95 5.18 -26.43 -0.24
C ASP A 95 5.54 -27.05 -1.61
N PRO A 96 5.05 -28.27 -1.93
CA PRO A 96 5.34 -28.91 -3.22
C PRO A 96 4.76 -28.15 -4.41
N ASN A 97 3.86 -27.17 -4.15
CA ASN A 97 3.27 -26.30 -5.14
C ASN A 97 3.88 -24.89 -5.18
N VAL A 98 5.00 -24.64 -4.50
CA VAL A 98 5.64 -23.31 -4.48
C VAL A 98 5.94 -22.78 -5.89
N ASP A 99 6.36 -23.67 -6.80
CA ASP A 99 6.67 -23.35 -8.20
C ASP A 99 5.39 -23.12 -9.06
N TYR A 100 4.23 -23.59 -8.61
CA TYR A 100 2.95 -23.46 -9.32
C TYR A 100 2.09 -22.29 -8.81
N ARG A 101 2.43 -21.70 -7.65
CA ARG A 101 1.69 -20.55 -7.09
C ARG A 101 1.78 -19.31 -7.98
N TRP A 102 2.90 -19.14 -8.66
CA TRP A 102 3.13 -18.04 -9.59
C TRP A 102 3.59 -18.63 -10.92
N LEU A 103 2.87 -18.35 -11.99
CA LEU A 103 3.32 -18.73 -13.33
C LEU A 103 4.49 -17.81 -13.70
N ILE A 104 5.71 -18.18 -13.30
CA ILE A 104 6.91 -17.42 -13.62
C ILE A 104 7.20 -17.62 -15.11
N MET A 105 6.83 -16.63 -15.91
CA MET A 105 7.16 -16.62 -17.33
C MET A 105 8.62 -16.21 -17.52
N ALA A 106 9.57 -17.08 -17.12
CA ALA A 106 11.02 -16.77 -17.10
C ALA A 106 11.60 -16.36 -18.47
N LYS A 107 10.92 -16.70 -19.57
CA LYS A 107 11.29 -16.30 -20.94
C LYS A 107 10.50 -15.10 -21.46
N CYS A 108 9.55 -14.58 -20.69
CA CYS A 108 8.78 -13.39 -21.05
C CYS A 108 9.69 -12.17 -21.00
N LYS A 109 9.94 -11.59 -22.18
CA LYS A 109 10.66 -10.33 -22.32
C LYS A 109 9.72 -9.12 -22.23
N VAL A 110 8.42 -9.35 -22.09
CA VAL A 110 7.43 -8.27 -21.94
C VAL A 110 7.58 -7.70 -20.54
N ARG A 111 8.12 -6.49 -20.47
CA ARG A 111 8.07 -5.68 -19.26
C ARG A 111 6.68 -5.05 -19.20
N MET A 112 5.92 -5.30 -18.14
CA MET A 112 4.70 -4.53 -17.90
C MET A 112 5.12 -3.10 -17.54
N PRO A 113 4.79 -2.10 -18.37
CA PRO A 113 5.08 -0.73 -18.02
C PRO A 113 4.19 -0.33 -16.85
N SER A 114 4.80 0.12 -15.75
CA SER A 114 4.08 0.77 -14.66
C SER A 114 3.87 2.24 -15.04
N PRO A 115 2.64 2.77 -15.00
CA PRO A 115 2.41 4.19 -15.26
C PRO A 115 2.84 5.10 -14.10
N TYR A 116 3.38 4.53 -13.01
CA TYR A 116 3.80 5.23 -11.81
C TYR A 116 5.33 5.38 -11.77
N ALA A 117 5.81 6.55 -11.39
CA ALA A 117 7.24 6.84 -11.25
C ALA A 117 7.86 6.09 -10.06
N LEU A 118 7.06 5.82 -9.03
CA LEU A 118 7.43 5.09 -7.82
C LEU A 118 6.33 4.11 -7.46
N VAL A 119 6.70 2.86 -7.20
CA VAL A 119 5.83 1.82 -6.66
C VAL A 119 6.46 1.30 -5.37
N VAL A 120 5.73 1.37 -4.27
CA VAL A 120 6.11 0.87 -2.96
C VAL A 120 5.23 -0.33 -2.64
N GLU A 121 5.84 -1.50 -2.48
CA GLU A 121 5.16 -2.74 -2.16
C GLU A 121 5.63 -3.25 -0.80
N VAL A 122 4.68 -3.63 0.06
CA VAL A 122 4.95 -4.26 1.35
C VAL A 122 4.28 -5.62 1.35
N HIS A 123 5.09 -6.66 1.61
CA HIS A 123 4.62 -8.04 1.69
C HIS A 123 4.90 -8.60 3.08
N LYS A 124 4.05 -9.52 3.54
CA LYS A 124 4.42 -10.36 4.69
C LYS A 124 5.62 -11.24 4.32
N ALA A 125 6.55 -11.34 5.26
CA ALA A 125 7.69 -12.22 5.21
C ALA A 125 7.68 -13.18 6.42
N PRO A 126 8.42 -14.30 6.36
CA PRO A 126 8.45 -15.27 7.44
C PRO A 126 8.84 -14.65 8.80
N ASN A 127 8.53 -15.33 9.89
CA ASN A 127 8.84 -14.90 11.26
C ASN A 127 8.16 -13.58 11.66
N ASN A 128 6.95 -13.32 11.16
CA ASN A 128 6.17 -12.11 11.46
C ASN A 128 6.92 -10.82 11.06
N THR A 129 7.67 -10.87 9.97
CA THR A 129 8.38 -9.72 9.40
C THR A 129 7.66 -9.21 8.15
N HIS A 130 8.07 -8.05 7.66
CA HIS A 130 7.57 -7.50 6.40
C HIS A 130 8.76 -7.21 5.48
N SER A 131 8.59 -7.40 4.18
CA SER A 131 9.56 -6.99 3.17
C SER A 131 9.06 -5.76 2.42
N LEU A 132 9.94 -4.76 2.31
CA LEU A 132 9.73 -3.57 1.50
C LEU A 132 10.38 -3.79 0.12
N LYS A 133 9.61 -3.56 -0.93
CA LYS A 133 10.11 -3.56 -2.30
C LYS A 133 9.74 -2.24 -2.97
N ILE A 134 10.73 -1.61 -3.60
CA ILE A 134 10.52 -0.39 -4.38
C ILE A 134 10.83 -0.68 -5.85
N SER A 135 9.89 -0.31 -6.72
CA SER A 135 10.09 -0.27 -8.17
C SER A 135 9.97 1.18 -8.63
N TYR A 136 10.85 1.62 -9.53
CA TYR A 136 10.89 3.02 -9.95
C TYR A 136 11.20 3.16 -11.44
N ASP A 137 10.83 4.29 -12.01
CA ASP A 137 11.22 4.69 -13.36
C ASP A 137 12.58 5.41 -13.31
N GLN A 138 13.60 4.77 -13.88
CA GLN A 138 14.97 5.31 -13.96
C GLN A 138 15.07 6.61 -14.78
N ALA A 139 14.10 6.89 -15.67
CA ALA A 139 14.06 8.16 -16.38
C ALA A 139 13.62 9.34 -15.49
N ILE A 140 13.01 9.06 -14.33
CA ILE A 140 12.46 10.06 -13.41
C ILE A 140 13.20 10.08 -12.06
N ILE A 141 13.56 8.90 -11.55
CA ILE A 141 14.17 8.70 -10.24
C ILE A 141 15.53 8.02 -10.43
N ASP A 142 16.58 8.69 -9.95
CA ASP A 142 17.93 8.17 -9.92
C ASP A 142 18.05 6.97 -8.94
N PRO A 143 18.86 5.93 -9.27
CA PRO A 143 19.03 4.77 -8.40
C PRO A 143 19.46 5.07 -6.97
N ASP A 144 20.37 6.03 -6.75
CA ASP A 144 20.82 6.40 -5.41
C ASP A 144 19.69 7.07 -4.63
N LYS A 145 18.86 7.85 -5.32
CA LYS A 145 17.66 8.46 -4.73
C LYS A 145 16.62 7.40 -4.37
N ALA A 146 16.41 6.39 -5.22
CA ALA A 146 15.50 5.28 -4.93
C ALA A 146 15.96 4.48 -3.71
N GLY A 147 17.26 4.25 -3.56
CA GLY A 147 17.84 3.63 -2.36
C GLY A 147 17.56 4.44 -1.09
N LYS A 148 17.83 5.74 -1.13
CA LYS A 148 17.55 6.65 0.01
C LYS A 148 16.07 6.65 0.40
N ILE A 149 15.14 6.63 -0.55
CA ILE A 149 13.71 6.55 -0.26
C ILE A 149 13.37 5.25 0.50
N ALA A 150 13.98 4.12 0.11
CA ALA A 150 13.78 2.85 0.80
C ALA A 150 14.30 2.88 2.25
N ASP A 151 15.49 3.46 2.44
CA ASP A 151 16.12 3.63 3.75
C ASP A 151 15.27 4.55 4.64
N GLU A 152 14.84 5.70 4.12
CA GLU A 152 13.99 6.66 4.84
C GLU A 152 12.66 6.05 5.27
N ILE A 153 11.98 5.30 4.40
CA ILE A 153 10.74 4.59 4.75
C ILE A 153 10.98 3.62 5.91
N THR A 154 12.06 2.84 5.83
CA THR A 154 12.40 1.85 6.86
C THR A 154 12.71 2.53 8.20
N GLU A 155 13.56 3.56 8.17
CA GLU A 155 13.90 4.33 9.38
C GLU A 155 12.69 4.98 10.04
N ILE A 156 11.75 5.51 9.24
CA ILE A 156 10.53 6.13 9.77
C ILE A 156 9.68 5.07 10.47
N VAL A 157 9.46 3.91 9.83
CA VAL A 157 8.68 2.82 10.43
C VAL A 157 9.33 2.33 11.72
N ASP A 158 10.64 2.14 11.74
CA ASP A 158 11.37 1.73 12.95
C ASP A 158 11.21 2.75 14.08
N LYS A 159 11.40 4.05 13.78
CA LYS A 159 11.18 5.13 14.75
C LYS A 159 9.74 5.13 15.27
N MET A 160 8.75 4.89 14.40
CA MET A 160 7.34 4.82 14.80
C MET A 160 7.07 3.62 15.72
N MET A 161 7.68 2.47 15.46
CA MET A 161 7.59 1.28 16.31
C MET A 161 8.23 1.52 17.69
N ASP A 162 9.41 2.13 17.72
CA ASP A 162 10.08 2.50 18.98
C ASP A 162 9.22 3.49 19.80
N LEU A 163 8.64 4.49 19.15
CA LEU A 163 7.74 5.45 19.78
C LEU A 163 6.41 4.81 20.22
N SER A 164 5.90 3.82 19.49
CA SER A 164 4.70 3.05 19.89
C SER A 164 4.93 2.21 21.14
N THR A 165 6.19 1.93 21.48
CA THR A 165 6.60 1.28 22.74
C THR A 165 6.59 2.26 23.92
N SER A 166 6.32 3.55 23.70
CA SER A 166 6.10 4.56 24.74
C SER A 166 4.63 4.93 24.92
N LEU A 167 3.90 4.03 25.60
CA LEU A 167 2.97 4.35 26.69
C LEU A 167 2.55 3.05 27.38
N VAL A 168 3.48 2.42 28.12
CA VAL A 168 3.08 1.47 29.16
C VAL A 168 2.52 2.29 30.32
N MET A 169 1.19 2.36 30.39
CA MET A 169 0.48 2.79 31.59
C MET A 169 0.82 1.83 32.73
N LYS A 170 1.78 2.21 33.58
CA LYS A 170 2.00 1.58 34.88
C LYS A 170 0.80 1.90 35.77
N ARG A 171 -0.11 0.93 35.96
CA ARG A 171 -1.06 0.93 37.08
C ARG A 171 -0.62 -0.13 38.09
N VAL A 172 -0.17 0.34 39.25
CA VAL A 172 -0.22 -0.42 40.50
C VAL A 172 -1.46 0.08 41.21
N ILE A 173 -2.42 -0.81 41.43
CA ILE A 173 -3.63 -0.53 42.21
C ILE A 173 -3.71 -1.65 43.24
N ASP A 174 -3.91 -1.28 44.50
CA ASP A 174 -4.07 -2.19 45.63
C ASP A 174 -5.57 -2.30 45.93
N ILE A 175 -6.14 -3.51 45.80
CA ILE A 175 -7.27 -4.04 46.59
C ILE A 175 -7.14 -5.57 46.66
#